data_AF-A0A1Y0GWK6-F1
#
_entry.id   AF-A0A1Y0GWK6-F1
#
_cell.length_a   1.000
_cell.length_b   1.000
_cell.length_c   1.000
_cell.angle_alpha   90.00
_cell.angle_beta   90.00
_cell.angle_gamma   90.00
#
_symmetry.space_group_name_H-M   'P 1'
#
loop_
_entity.id
_entity.type
_entity.pdbx_description
1 polymer ?
#
loop_
_entity_poly.entity_id
_entity_poly.type
_entity_poly.pdbx_seq_one_letter_code
_entity_poly.pdbx_strand_id
1 'polypeptide(L)'
;MRFGLTERLGDFPGITIKVAPLDVDPYRIIAELTQRGPSDAEWMAFMAAARRSLNSNLGRFFQSKLSPDQFGDVVFTELLRAHAVAVAAGRQRAGILGALNELDKEVALFHGQQQGAYLEGFVRRLNEKSKRYWDEEKGEWKRGVINRDLQMYASRYRGSANIAFESNSPEGSEFYWRLGIAEHCPDCLELAAESPHTQGELPVFPGDGGTKCIVNCKCWLVRGDGVKAFEPDPGVGKYVEDAPEDGFNPLEDYVGETTGEVAVTEQDDTYTLPQSPVSAAIKYRKSAVKERIQSGVAIVDQVHSDGLLPKVVAGRFVDPNGLTAEGWYFTSVQSNEYYGRTVGFLNLKPTAAFPELTVVHEIGHILEIEILGAGTIVNRLSKPHWNDVGEALVMTAQVGGLLNARNQVGDRLRQAVSDGDLAFGAQLAEWLERLDYLLMPEEIWARAYAQFVTKRSGSDILGKQLAQRMRIEFERNLPTHWEDDDFGPVYQAIVKAMIAEGWIDEETD
;
A
#
# COMPACT_ATOMS: atom_id res chain seq x y z
N MET A 1 -13.20 -8.58 29.74
CA MET A 1 -12.78 -7.24 30.22
C MET A 1 -13.62 -6.21 29.48
N ARG A 2 -14.22 -5.25 30.19
CA ARG A 2 -15.02 -4.15 29.62
C ARG A 2 -14.15 -2.90 29.53
N PHE A 3 -14.10 -2.24 28.38
CA PHE A 3 -13.83 -0.81 28.20
C PHE A 3 -14.47 -0.43 26.83
N GLY A 4 -15.23 0.66 26.63
CA GLY A 4 -15.39 1.90 27.39
C GLY A 4 -14.93 3.08 26.51
N LEU A 5 -15.84 3.60 25.68
CA LEU A 5 -15.65 4.75 24.79
C LEU A 5 -15.42 6.05 25.58
N THR A 6 -14.33 6.78 25.29
CA THR A 6 -14.26 8.25 25.42
C THR A 6 -13.16 8.84 24.51
N GLU A 7 -13.62 9.75 23.65
CA GLU A 7 -13.00 10.85 22.90
C GLU A 7 -11.51 11.23 23.13
N ARG A 8 -10.74 11.25 22.02
CA ARG A 8 -9.90 12.34 21.46
C ARG A 8 -9.01 11.76 20.36
N LEU A 9 -8.43 12.61 19.50
CA LEU A 9 -7.58 12.35 18.31
C LEU A 9 -6.33 11.45 18.52
N GLY A 10 -6.45 10.30 19.21
CA GLY A 10 -5.33 9.54 19.76
C GLY A 10 -5.18 8.07 19.34
N ASP A 11 -6.19 7.40 18.79
CA ASP A 11 -6.11 5.93 18.67
C ASP A 11 -6.14 5.43 17.22
N PHE A 12 -4.97 5.05 16.71
CA PHE A 12 -4.89 3.91 15.79
C PHE A 12 -5.18 2.65 16.63
N PRO A 13 -6.22 1.86 16.34
CA PRO A 13 -6.57 0.72 17.17
C PRO A 13 -5.52 -0.39 17.10
N GLY A 14 -4.91 -0.74 18.24
CA GLY A 14 -4.07 -1.94 18.39
C GLY A 14 -2.70 -1.75 19.06
N ILE A 15 -2.24 -0.51 19.30
CA ILE A 15 -0.93 -0.24 19.89
C ILE A 15 -1.05 0.82 21.00
N THR A 16 -1.05 0.42 22.27
CA THR A 16 -0.95 1.36 23.39
C THR A 16 0.52 1.73 23.62
N ILE A 17 1.08 2.62 22.80
CA ILE A 17 2.35 3.29 23.12
C ILE A 17 2.00 4.49 24.00
N LYS A 18 2.51 4.53 25.24
CA LYS A 18 2.52 5.76 26.04
C LYS A 18 3.49 6.76 25.41
N VAL A 19 2.99 7.56 24.47
CA VAL A 19 3.73 8.71 23.94
C VAL A 19 3.68 9.80 25.01
N ALA A 20 4.83 10.34 25.41
CA ALA A 20 4.85 11.50 26.30
C ALA A 20 4.14 12.67 25.58
N PRO A 21 3.26 13.43 26.27
CA PRO A 21 2.58 14.56 25.66
C PRO A 21 3.62 15.58 25.19
N LEU A 22 3.68 15.82 23.87
CA LEU A 22 4.29 17.02 23.33
C LEU A 22 3.32 18.17 23.62
N ASP A 23 3.77 19.23 24.30
CA ASP A 23 2.94 20.33 24.79
C ASP A 23 2.17 21.12 23.70
N VAL A 24 2.44 20.84 22.43
CA VAL A 24 1.60 21.25 21.30
C VAL A 24 1.64 20.10 20.30
N ASP A 25 0.49 19.53 19.95
CA ASP A 25 0.42 18.58 18.84
C ASP A 25 0.76 19.34 17.55
N PRO A 26 1.95 19.15 16.96
CA PRO A 26 2.35 19.92 15.81
C PRO A 26 1.51 19.60 14.56
N TYR A 27 0.82 18.46 14.56
CA TYR A 27 -0.07 18.04 13.50
C TYR A 27 -1.41 18.78 13.52
N ARG A 28 -1.76 19.33 14.69
CA ARG A 28 -3.01 20.05 14.92
C ARG A 28 -3.17 21.24 13.98
N ILE A 29 -2.07 21.94 13.63
CA ILE A 29 -2.11 23.13 12.79
C ILE A 29 -2.70 22.79 11.42
N ILE A 30 -2.24 21.73 10.75
CA ILE A 30 -2.74 21.34 9.43
C ILE A 30 -4.04 20.53 9.53
N ALA A 31 -4.14 19.65 10.52
CA ALA A 31 -5.32 18.79 10.70
C ALA A 31 -6.61 19.60 10.99
N GLU A 32 -6.48 20.80 11.56
CA GLU A 32 -7.60 21.69 11.88
C GLU A 32 -7.83 22.81 10.85
N LEU A 33 -7.06 22.87 9.75
CA LEU A 33 -7.31 23.82 8.66
C LEU A 33 -8.60 23.45 7.90
N THR A 34 -9.71 24.03 8.34
CA THR A 34 -11.03 23.78 7.76
C THR A 34 -11.46 24.83 6.74
N GLN A 35 -10.82 26.00 6.73
CA GLN A 35 -11.28 27.17 5.95
C GLN A 35 -10.38 27.55 4.77
N ARG A 36 -9.15 27.04 4.71
CA ARG A 36 -8.21 27.28 3.61
C ARG A 36 -7.18 26.16 3.52
N GLY A 37 -6.52 26.04 2.37
CA GLY A 37 -5.34 25.19 2.25
C GLY A 37 -4.19 25.66 3.15
N PRO A 38 -3.27 24.76 3.53
CA PRO A 38 -2.06 25.13 4.26
C PRO A 38 -1.23 26.08 3.40
N SER A 39 -0.58 27.05 4.02
CA SER A 39 0.47 27.86 3.40
C SER A 39 1.79 27.08 3.35
N ASP A 40 2.75 27.55 2.56
CA ASP A 40 4.08 26.93 2.51
C ASP A 40 4.79 27.03 3.86
N ALA A 41 4.59 28.12 4.61
CA ALA A 41 5.13 28.27 5.95
C ALA A 41 4.56 27.23 6.94
N GLU A 42 3.26 26.94 6.87
CA GLU A 42 2.62 25.91 7.71
C GLU A 42 3.08 24.51 7.32
N TRP A 43 3.22 24.24 6.02
CA TRP A 43 3.81 23.01 5.53
C TRP A 43 5.24 22.80 6.05
N MET A 44 6.09 23.83 5.97
CA MET A 44 7.45 23.75 6.50
C MET A 44 7.48 23.57 8.01
N ALA A 45 6.55 24.19 8.75
CA ALA A 45 6.42 24.00 10.19
C ALA A 45 6.04 22.55 10.54
N PHE A 46 5.10 21.95 9.78
CA PHE A 46 4.73 20.54 9.87
C PHE A 46 5.93 19.63 9.59
N MET A 47 6.63 19.82 8.47
CA MET A 47 7.79 19.01 8.11
C MET A 47 8.88 19.07 9.20
N ALA A 48 9.16 20.27 9.71
CA ALA A 48 10.13 20.46 10.78
C ALA A 48 9.68 19.73 12.07
N ALA A 49 8.39 19.71 12.36
CA ALA A 49 7.88 19.02 13.54
C ALA A 49 7.91 17.49 13.41
N ALA A 50 7.53 16.95 12.27
CA ALA A 50 7.60 15.51 12.00
C ALA A 50 9.05 15.02 12.11
N ARG A 51 10.01 15.77 11.57
CA ARG A 51 11.44 15.48 11.73
C ARG A 51 11.91 15.56 13.18
N ARG A 52 11.47 16.56 13.95
CA ARG A 52 11.78 16.65 15.39
C ARG A 52 11.25 15.44 16.15
N SER A 53 10.07 14.94 15.80
CA SER A 53 9.47 13.75 16.42
C SER A 53 10.30 12.50 16.13
N LEU A 54 10.68 12.28 14.87
CA LEU A 54 11.60 11.19 14.48
C LEU A 54 12.94 11.29 15.22
N ASN A 55 13.53 12.49 15.29
CA ASN A 55 14.79 12.73 16.01
C ASN A 55 14.67 12.49 17.51
N SER A 56 13.52 12.81 18.12
CA SER A 56 13.23 12.51 19.52
C SER A 56 13.23 10.99 19.77
N ASN A 57 12.57 10.23 18.89
CA ASN A 57 12.57 8.77 18.96
C ASN A 57 13.98 8.18 18.74
N LEU A 58 14.76 8.76 17.84
CA LEU A 58 16.17 8.38 17.63
C LEU A 58 17.04 8.67 18.86
N GLY A 59 16.83 9.81 19.53
CA GLY A 59 17.49 10.14 20.79
C GLY A 59 17.15 9.14 21.90
N ARG A 60 15.91 8.67 21.97
CA ARG A 60 15.49 7.59 22.90
C ARG A 60 16.16 6.27 22.58
N PHE A 61 16.28 5.91 21.30
CA PHE A 61 17.03 4.73 20.86
C PHE A 61 18.50 4.78 21.31
N PHE A 62 19.21 5.89 21.08
CA PHE A 62 20.61 6.02 21.51
C PHE A 62 20.83 6.11 23.02
N GLN A 63 19.80 6.43 23.79
CA GLN A 63 19.81 6.37 25.26
C GLN A 63 19.46 4.97 25.79
N SER A 64 19.37 3.96 24.92
CA SER A 64 18.94 2.60 25.22
C SER A 64 17.55 2.53 25.88
N LYS A 65 16.70 3.53 25.62
CA LYS A 65 15.30 3.57 26.09
C LYS A 65 14.34 2.84 25.14
N LEU A 66 14.82 2.48 23.95
CA LEU A 66 14.11 1.70 22.94
C LEU A 66 15.10 0.65 22.40
N SER A 67 14.67 -0.60 22.29
CA SER A 67 15.33 -1.59 21.43
C SER A 67 15.17 -1.20 19.94
N PRO A 68 15.92 -1.81 19.01
CA PRO A 68 15.69 -1.57 17.58
C PRO A 68 14.24 -1.85 17.14
N ASP A 69 13.62 -2.94 17.62
CA ASP A 69 12.23 -3.26 17.32
C ASP A 69 11.26 -2.20 17.87
N GLN A 70 11.42 -1.82 19.14
CA GLN A 70 10.60 -0.76 19.75
C GLN A 70 10.80 0.58 19.04
N PHE A 71 12.01 0.86 18.55
CA PHE A 71 12.31 2.03 17.75
C PHE A 71 11.58 1.97 16.39
N GLY A 72 11.57 0.81 15.73
CA GLY A 72 10.78 0.54 14.53
C GLY A 72 9.30 0.84 14.71
N ASP A 73 8.68 0.29 15.76
CA ASP A 73 7.25 0.47 16.04
C ASP A 73 6.85 1.95 16.25
N VAL A 74 7.64 2.68 17.05
CA VAL A 74 7.35 4.11 17.30
C VAL A 74 7.62 4.97 16.07
N VAL A 75 8.60 4.62 15.25
CA VAL A 75 8.84 5.31 13.97
C VAL A 75 7.69 5.04 13.02
N PHE A 76 7.27 3.78 12.84
CA PHE A 76 6.17 3.43 11.94
C PHE A 76 4.87 4.15 12.31
N THR A 77 4.53 4.19 13.60
CA THR A 77 3.37 4.93 14.11
C THR A 77 3.46 6.42 13.75
N GLU A 78 4.64 7.01 13.85
CA GLU A 78 4.88 8.40 13.48
C GLU A 78 4.76 8.63 11.96
N LEU A 79 5.26 7.68 11.14
CA LEU A 79 5.12 7.74 9.69
C LEU A 79 3.66 7.76 9.27
N LEU A 80 2.82 6.87 9.81
CA LEU A 80 1.40 6.79 9.50
C LEU A 80 0.68 8.11 9.82
N ARG A 81 0.94 8.67 11.00
CA ARG A 81 0.34 9.93 11.43
C ARG A 81 0.76 11.09 10.52
N ALA A 82 2.06 11.20 10.22
CA ALA A 82 2.58 12.27 9.39
C ALA A 82 2.08 12.17 7.94
N HIS A 83 1.96 10.95 7.40
CA HIS A 83 1.33 10.73 6.09
C HIS A 83 -0.11 11.17 6.05
N ALA A 84 -0.92 10.85 7.06
CA ALA A 84 -2.34 11.25 7.09
C ALA A 84 -2.50 12.77 7.05
N VAL A 85 -1.62 13.48 7.76
CA VAL A 85 -1.61 14.95 7.75
C VAL A 85 -1.10 15.51 6.43
N ALA A 86 -0.11 14.85 5.81
CA ALA A 86 0.40 15.24 4.50
C ALA A 86 -0.63 15.04 3.37
N VAL A 87 -1.37 13.93 3.39
CA VAL A 87 -2.48 13.66 2.47
C VAL A 87 -3.57 14.71 2.65
N ALA A 88 -4.01 14.97 3.89
CA ALA A 88 -4.98 16.02 4.18
C ALA A 88 -4.50 17.40 3.68
N ALA A 89 -3.22 17.72 3.85
CA ALA A 89 -2.62 18.96 3.35
C ALA A 89 -2.75 19.07 1.81
N GLY A 90 -2.43 18.00 1.08
CA GLY A 90 -2.57 17.92 -0.38
C GLY A 90 -3.99 18.12 -0.85
N ARG A 91 -4.93 17.37 -0.27
CA ARG A 91 -6.36 17.51 -0.55
C ARG A 91 -6.85 18.94 -0.31
N GLN A 92 -6.49 19.54 0.83
CA GLN A 92 -6.84 20.93 1.15
C GLN A 92 -6.23 21.93 0.17
N ARG A 93 -4.97 21.72 -0.26
CA ARG A 93 -4.30 22.56 -1.25
C ARG A 93 -4.95 22.45 -2.64
N ALA A 94 -5.54 21.29 -2.96
CA ALA A 94 -6.28 21.08 -4.20
C ALA A 94 -7.63 21.82 -4.24
N GLY A 95 -8.11 22.28 -3.08
CA GLY A 95 -9.37 23.02 -2.92
C GLY A 95 -10.44 22.26 -2.15
N ILE A 96 -10.21 20.99 -1.80
CA ILE A 96 -11.13 20.19 -0.99
C ILE A 96 -10.81 20.42 0.49
N LEU A 97 -11.44 21.44 1.06
CA LEU A 97 -11.23 21.87 2.44
C LEU A 97 -11.91 20.93 3.45
N GLY A 98 -11.40 20.92 4.67
CA GLY A 98 -11.95 20.14 5.78
C GLY A 98 -10.85 19.52 6.64
N ALA A 99 -11.22 19.13 7.86
CA ALA A 99 -10.32 18.44 8.76
C ALA A 99 -9.83 17.12 8.16
N LEU A 100 -8.76 16.55 8.75
CA LEU A 100 -8.31 15.20 8.47
C LEU A 100 -9.48 14.22 8.62
N ASN A 101 -9.74 13.40 7.60
CA ASN A 101 -10.85 12.43 7.57
C ASN A 101 -10.32 10.98 7.43
N GLU A 102 -11.22 10.00 7.38
CA GLU A 102 -10.82 8.59 7.27
C GLU A 102 -10.13 8.26 5.94
N LEU A 103 -10.58 8.84 4.82
CA LEU A 103 -9.93 8.65 3.52
C LEU A 103 -8.47 9.13 3.54
N ASP A 104 -8.18 10.25 4.21
CA ASP A 104 -6.80 10.73 4.38
C ASP A 104 -5.94 9.69 5.13
N LYS A 105 -6.52 8.98 6.10
CA LYS A 105 -5.83 7.93 6.87
C LYS A 105 -5.65 6.65 6.08
N GLU A 106 -6.60 6.27 5.23
CA GLU A 106 -6.50 5.09 4.37
C GLU A 106 -5.37 5.26 3.34
N VAL A 107 -5.33 6.40 2.65
CA VAL A 107 -4.24 6.74 1.72
C VAL A 107 -2.90 6.79 2.47
N ALA A 108 -2.89 7.32 3.69
CA ALA A 108 -1.70 7.32 4.53
C ALA A 108 -1.27 5.92 4.99
N LEU A 109 -2.21 5.01 5.25
CA LEU A 109 -1.92 3.63 5.57
C LEU A 109 -1.25 2.93 4.39
N PHE A 110 -1.76 3.14 3.17
CA PHE A 110 -1.13 2.63 1.96
C PHE A 110 0.32 3.13 1.80
N HIS A 111 0.56 4.43 1.91
CA HIS A 111 1.92 4.99 1.84
C HIS A 111 2.82 4.56 2.99
N GLY A 112 2.25 4.47 4.20
CA GLY A 112 2.92 3.97 5.38
C GLY A 112 3.37 2.53 5.20
N GLN A 113 2.51 1.65 4.70
CA GLN A 113 2.81 0.24 4.43
C GLN A 113 3.94 0.08 3.40
N GLN A 114 3.93 0.87 2.32
CA GLN A 114 5.05 0.88 1.36
C GLN A 114 6.38 1.25 2.06
N GLN A 115 6.36 2.21 2.98
CA GLN A 115 7.55 2.54 3.79
C GLN A 115 7.86 1.50 4.86
N GLY A 116 6.86 0.78 5.34
CA GLY A 116 6.96 -0.26 6.36
C GLY A 116 7.96 -1.34 5.95
N ALA A 117 7.94 -1.79 4.69
CA ALA A 117 8.91 -2.76 4.19
C ALA A 117 10.37 -2.26 4.25
N TYR A 118 10.61 -0.98 3.91
CA TYR A 118 11.95 -0.39 4.01
C TYR A 118 12.39 -0.16 5.46
N LEU A 119 11.47 0.31 6.30
CA LEU A 119 11.66 0.48 7.74
C LEU A 119 11.98 -0.88 8.40
N GLU A 120 11.28 -1.91 7.94
CA GLU A 120 11.50 -3.33 8.13
C GLU A 120 12.98 -3.71 8.06
N GLY A 121 13.50 -3.60 6.84
CA GLY A 121 14.89 -3.88 6.53
C GLY A 121 15.88 -2.97 7.28
N PHE A 122 15.51 -1.72 7.56
CA PHE A 122 16.31 -0.81 8.37
C PHE A 122 16.43 -1.29 9.82
N VAL A 123 15.32 -1.62 10.47
CA VAL A 123 15.27 -2.12 11.85
C VAL A 123 16.02 -3.45 11.97
N ARG A 124 15.84 -4.36 11.02
CA ARG A 124 16.62 -5.60 10.96
C ARG A 124 18.13 -5.33 10.95
N ARG A 125 18.61 -4.43 10.08
CA ARG A 125 20.03 -4.05 10.00
C ARG A 125 20.55 -3.37 11.27
N LEU A 126 19.67 -2.71 12.04
CA LEU A 126 20.00 -2.22 13.38
C LEU A 126 20.14 -3.40 14.34
N ASN A 127 19.18 -4.33 14.42
CA ASN A 127 19.28 -5.53 15.27
C ASN A 127 20.56 -6.34 15.01
N GLU A 128 20.91 -6.53 13.74
CA GLU A 128 22.11 -7.27 13.30
C GLU A 128 23.41 -6.50 13.51
N LYS A 129 23.35 -5.23 13.96
CA LYS A 129 24.52 -4.33 14.05
C LYS A 129 25.32 -4.33 12.76
N SER A 130 24.63 -4.17 11.62
CA SER A 130 25.28 -4.14 10.32
C SER A 130 26.39 -3.08 10.27
N LYS A 131 27.49 -3.35 9.55
CA LYS A 131 28.64 -2.43 9.40
C LYS A 131 28.27 -1.03 8.92
N ARG A 132 27.10 -0.89 8.26
CA ARG A 132 26.54 0.40 7.84
C ARG A 132 26.12 1.28 9.03
N TYR A 133 25.57 0.68 10.09
CA TYR A 133 25.02 1.42 11.23
C TYR A 133 25.80 1.24 12.52
N TRP A 134 26.66 0.22 12.62
CA TRP A 134 27.46 -0.08 13.79
C TRP A 134 28.96 0.00 13.44
N ASP A 135 29.72 0.70 14.27
CA ASP A 135 31.18 0.69 14.26
C ASP A 135 31.65 -0.36 15.26
N GLU A 136 32.12 -1.51 14.75
CA GLU A 136 32.54 -2.65 15.57
C GLU A 136 33.78 -2.35 16.41
N GLU A 137 34.72 -1.56 15.89
CA GLU A 137 35.95 -1.20 16.58
C GLU A 137 35.69 -0.26 17.75
N LYS A 138 34.79 0.72 17.56
CA LYS A 138 34.40 1.66 18.62
C LYS A 138 33.32 1.12 19.55
N GLY A 139 32.58 0.11 19.12
CA GLY A 139 31.41 -0.38 19.84
C GLY A 139 30.28 0.66 19.91
N GLU A 140 30.10 1.45 18.85
CA GLU A 140 29.17 2.58 18.82
C GLU A 140 28.28 2.60 17.57
N TRP A 141 27.09 3.19 17.69
CA TRP A 141 26.21 3.45 16.55
C TRP A 141 26.71 4.62 15.71
N LYS A 142 26.69 4.46 14.38
CA LYS A 142 26.95 5.53 13.40
C LYS A 142 25.75 6.47 13.31
N ARG A 143 25.61 7.34 14.32
CA ARG A 143 24.43 8.20 14.52
C ARG A 143 24.05 9.03 13.28
N GLY A 144 25.03 9.59 12.58
CA GLY A 144 24.82 10.39 11.37
C GLY A 144 24.15 9.60 10.25
N VAL A 145 24.62 8.37 10.00
CA VAL A 145 24.09 7.47 8.97
C VAL A 145 22.65 7.05 9.30
N ILE A 146 22.39 6.68 10.55
CA ILE A 146 21.05 6.28 11.02
C ILE A 146 20.07 7.46 10.90
N ASN A 147 20.50 8.66 11.30
CA ASN A 147 19.69 9.86 11.18
C ASN A 147 19.38 10.20 9.72
N ARG A 148 20.40 10.17 8.84
CA ARG A 148 20.23 10.43 7.41
C ARG A 148 19.18 9.50 6.78
N ASP A 149 19.29 8.20 7.02
CA ASP A 149 18.33 7.22 6.51
C ASP A 149 16.93 7.46 7.12
N LEU A 150 16.83 7.86 8.40
CA LEU A 150 15.56 8.22 9.03
C LEU A 150 14.91 9.45 8.39
N GLN A 151 15.70 10.45 7.98
CA GLN A 151 15.18 11.65 7.29
C GLN A 151 14.64 11.36 5.89
N MET A 152 15.03 10.25 5.26
CA MET A 152 14.46 9.87 3.96
C MET A 152 12.97 9.55 4.07
N TYR A 153 12.54 8.88 5.14
CA TYR A 153 11.12 8.62 5.39
C TYR A 153 10.32 9.91 5.55
N ALA A 154 10.85 10.89 6.30
CA ALA A 154 10.20 12.19 6.45
C ALA A 154 10.09 12.94 5.12
N SER A 155 11.08 12.80 4.24
CA SER A 155 11.07 13.47 2.94
C SER A 155 9.97 12.96 2.01
N ARG A 156 9.51 11.72 2.21
CA ARG A 156 8.38 11.13 1.48
C ARG A 156 7.02 11.75 1.80
N TYR A 157 6.84 12.44 2.92
CA TYR A 157 5.55 13.08 3.25
C TYR A 157 5.13 14.07 2.16
N ARG A 158 6.09 14.74 1.53
CA ARG A 158 5.83 15.62 0.39
C ARG A 158 5.28 14.87 -0.83
N GLY A 159 5.76 13.65 -1.08
CA GLY A 159 5.22 12.78 -2.12
C GLY A 159 3.74 12.48 -1.89
N SER A 160 3.40 12.02 -0.67
CA SER A 160 2.00 11.75 -0.31
C SER A 160 1.10 12.99 -0.38
N ALA A 161 1.62 14.16 -0.02
CA ALA A 161 0.90 15.42 -0.18
C ALA A 161 0.69 15.80 -1.65
N ASN A 162 1.67 15.55 -2.52
CA ASN A 162 1.57 15.83 -3.96
C ASN A 162 0.63 14.86 -4.68
N ILE A 163 0.61 13.58 -4.28
CA ILE A 163 -0.36 12.58 -4.76
C ILE A 163 -1.78 13.02 -4.40
N ALA A 164 -2.01 13.40 -3.14
CA ALA A 164 -3.31 13.90 -2.70
C ALA A 164 -3.70 15.21 -3.40
N PHE A 165 -2.75 16.11 -3.67
CA PHE A 165 -3.01 17.35 -4.39
C PHE A 165 -3.50 17.11 -5.83
N GLU A 166 -2.86 16.20 -6.54
CA GLU A 166 -3.22 15.86 -7.92
C GLU A 166 -4.57 15.14 -7.97
N SER A 167 -4.74 14.08 -7.19
CA SER A 167 -5.94 13.23 -7.19
C SER A 167 -7.22 13.94 -6.73
N ASN A 168 -7.09 15.04 -5.98
CA ASN A 168 -8.21 15.83 -5.48
C ASN A 168 -8.38 17.17 -6.22
N SER A 169 -7.59 17.43 -7.26
CA SER A 169 -7.81 18.60 -8.11
C SER A 169 -9.03 18.41 -9.03
N PRO A 170 -9.61 19.49 -9.57
CA PRO A 170 -10.71 19.39 -10.52
C PRO A 170 -10.35 18.49 -11.70
N GLU A 171 -11.32 17.71 -12.18
CA GLU A 171 -11.15 16.86 -13.37
C GLU A 171 -10.66 17.68 -14.57
N GLY A 172 -9.73 17.12 -15.34
CA GLY A 172 -9.11 17.80 -16.48
C GLY A 172 -8.07 18.86 -16.09
N SER A 173 -7.69 18.96 -14.81
CA SER A 173 -6.57 19.80 -14.39
C SER A 173 -5.28 19.37 -15.07
N GLU A 174 -4.55 20.35 -15.59
CA GLU A 174 -3.18 20.18 -16.07
C GLU A 174 -2.19 20.42 -14.92
N PHE A 175 -1.11 19.65 -14.87
CA PHE A 175 -0.05 19.72 -13.89
C PHE A 175 1.29 19.90 -14.57
N TYR A 176 2.01 20.93 -14.16
CA TYR A 176 3.35 21.20 -14.62
C TYR A 176 4.37 20.78 -13.57
N TRP A 177 5.29 19.91 -13.96
CA TRP A 177 6.43 19.53 -13.17
C TRP A 177 7.49 20.63 -13.20
N ARG A 178 7.77 21.25 -12.06
CA ARG A 178 8.72 22.37 -11.93
C ARG A 178 10.00 21.91 -11.27
N LEU A 179 11.12 22.30 -11.86
CA LEU A 179 12.46 22.03 -11.37
C LEU A 179 12.91 23.15 -10.42
N GLY A 180 13.37 22.77 -9.22
CA GLY A 180 14.02 23.69 -8.29
C GLY A 180 15.50 23.91 -8.58
N ILE A 181 16.16 24.68 -7.72
CA ILE A 181 17.61 24.93 -7.80
C ILE A 181 18.35 23.73 -7.22
N ALA A 182 18.69 22.77 -8.08
CA ALA A 182 19.53 21.61 -7.79
C ALA A 182 20.01 20.95 -9.09
N GLU A 183 20.95 20.03 -8.97
CA GLU A 183 21.16 19.01 -10.00
C GLU A 183 19.98 18.03 -10.00
N HIS A 184 19.42 17.76 -11.17
CA HIS A 184 18.26 16.89 -11.34
C HIS A 184 18.65 15.62 -12.08
N CYS A 185 18.08 14.49 -11.67
CA CYS A 185 18.23 13.24 -12.42
C CYS A 185 17.51 13.29 -13.78
N PRO A 186 17.85 12.39 -14.72
CA PRO A 186 17.20 12.32 -16.03
C PRO A 186 15.66 12.26 -15.95
N ASP A 187 15.11 11.45 -15.04
CA ASP A 187 13.67 11.26 -14.91
C ASP A 187 12.96 12.59 -14.55
N CYS A 188 13.55 13.41 -13.67
CA CYS A 188 13.00 14.72 -13.33
C CYS A 188 13.02 15.68 -14.53
N LEU A 189 14.07 15.62 -15.36
CA LEU A 189 14.20 16.47 -16.55
C LEU A 189 13.17 16.08 -17.62
N GLU A 190 12.95 14.78 -17.81
CA GLU A 190 11.96 14.21 -18.73
C GLU A 190 10.53 14.61 -18.32
N LEU A 191 10.15 14.35 -17.06
CA LEU A 191 8.82 14.73 -16.53
C LEU A 191 8.56 16.24 -16.63
N ALA A 192 9.60 17.07 -16.47
CA ALA A 192 9.51 18.51 -16.67
C ALA A 192 9.32 18.90 -18.14
N ALA A 193 10.02 18.24 -19.06
CA ALA A 193 9.94 18.47 -20.49
C ALA A 193 8.59 18.03 -21.09
N GLU A 194 8.00 16.98 -20.53
CA GLU A 194 6.70 16.42 -20.95
C GLU A 194 5.49 17.18 -20.41
N SER A 195 5.69 18.18 -19.54
CA SER A 195 4.58 18.96 -19.00
C SER A 195 3.83 19.77 -20.08
N PRO A 196 2.49 19.95 -19.96
CA PRO A 196 1.65 19.54 -18.84
C PRO A 196 1.23 18.06 -18.87
N HIS A 197 1.03 17.50 -17.68
CA HIS A 197 0.40 16.19 -17.45
C HIS A 197 -1.04 16.39 -17.00
N THR A 198 -1.97 15.53 -17.39
CA THR A 198 -3.34 15.51 -16.84
C THR A 198 -3.45 14.56 -15.65
N GLN A 199 -4.61 14.57 -15.00
CA GLN A 199 -4.85 13.74 -13.84
C GLN A 199 -4.72 12.23 -14.18
N GLY A 200 -3.91 11.50 -13.42
CA GLY A 200 -3.60 10.08 -13.62
C GLY A 200 -2.50 9.77 -14.63
N GLU A 201 -1.95 10.77 -15.33
CA GLU A 201 -0.83 10.57 -16.28
C GLU A 201 0.54 10.57 -15.61
N LEU A 202 0.68 11.20 -14.44
CA LEU A 202 1.96 11.24 -13.71
C LEU A 202 2.32 9.85 -13.17
N PRO A 203 3.44 9.24 -13.62
CA PRO A 203 3.84 7.92 -13.14
C PRO A 203 4.42 7.96 -11.72
N VAL A 204 4.93 9.12 -11.31
CA VAL A 204 5.56 9.39 -10.01
C VAL A 204 5.31 10.86 -9.63
N PHE A 205 5.55 11.21 -8.36
CA PHE A 205 5.28 12.53 -7.79
C PHE A 205 6.51 13.14 -7.11
N PRO A 206 6.69 14.47 -7.12
CA PRO A 206 7.87 15.06 -6.50
C PRO A 206 8.00 14.70 -5.00
N GLY A 207 9.07 14.00 -4.65
CA GLY A 207 9.37 13.58 -3.28
C GLY A 207 8.81 12.21 -2.89
N ASP A 208 8.13 11.48 -3.77
CA ASP A 208 7.57 10.17 -3.47
C ASP A 208 8.60 9.01 -3.50
N GLY A 209 9.82 9.24 -3.98
CA GLY A 209 10.84 8.21 -4.08
C GLY A 209 10.86 7.41 -5.39
N GLY A 210 9.97 7.68 -6.35
CA GLY A 210 9.86 6.93 -7.61
C GLY A 210 10.89 7.31 -8.68
N THR A 211 11.48 8.51 -8.60
CA THR A 211 12.57 8.95 -9.50
C THR A 211 13.95 8.47 -9.03
N LYS A 212 14.97 8.52 -9.88
CA LYS A 212 16.39 8.30 -9.50
C LYS A 212 16.92 9.26 -8.44
N CYS A 213 16.31 10.44 -8.29
CA CYS A 213 16.58 11.33 -7.16
C CYS A 213 16.04 10.79 -5.82
N ILE A 214 15.25 9.72 -5.84
CA ILE A 214 14.51 9.16 -4.71
C ILE A 214 13.67 10.29 -4.08
N VAL A 215 13.88 10.59 -2.81
CA VAL A 215 13.14 11.62 -2.05
C VAL A 215 13.82 12.99 -2.09
N ASN A 216 15.03 13.08 -2.67
CA ASN A 216 15.86 14.27 -2.63
C ASN A 216 15.57 15.27 -3.76
N CYS A 217 14.69 14.93 -4.71
CA CYS A 217 14.40 15.81 -5.83
C CYS A 217 13.93 17.18 -5.35
N LYS A 218 14.37 18.26 -5.99
CA LYS A 218 13.92 19.63 -5.67
C LYS A 218 12.74 20.06 -6.54
N CYS A 219 11.97 19.11 -7.03
CA CYS A 219 10.84 19.38 -7.92
C CYS A 219 9.54 19.64 -7.14
N TRP A 220 8.55 20.26 -7.76
CA TRP A 220 7.19 20.41 -7.24
C TRP A 220 6.18 20.51 -8.40
N LEU A 221 4.88 20.35 -8.10
CA LEU A 221 3.82 20.48 -9.08
C LEU A 221 3.18 21.88 -9.03
N VAL A 222 2.79 22.38 -10.21
CA VAL A 222 1.96 23.58 -10.36
C VAL A 222 0.79 23.23 -11.25
N ARG A 223 -0.44 23.39 -10.76
CA ARG A 223 -1.65 23.18 -11.56
C ARG A 223 -1.82 24.31 -12.58
N GLY A 224 -2.51 24.08 -13.69
CA GLY A 224 -2.66 25.04 -14.80
C GLY A 224 -3.32 26.37 -14.41
N ASP A 225 -4.03 26.42 -13.29
CA ASP A 225 -4.58 27.64 -12.68
C ASP A 225 -3.57 28.40 -11.80
N GLY A 226 -2.32 27.94 -11.74
CA GLY A 226 -1.24 28.54 -10.97
C GLY A 226 -1.16 28.10 -9.51
N VAL A 227 -2.07 27.24 -9.04
CA VAL A 227 -2.00 26.70 -7.67
C VAL A 227 -0.80 25.78 -7.54
N LYS A 228 0.11 26.12 -6.62
CA LYS A 228 1.28 25.30 -6.30
C LYS A 228 0.92 24.19 -5.33
N ALA A 229 1.48 23.01 -5.56
CA ALA A 229 1.59 21.96 -4.56
C ALA A 229 2.68 22.32 -3.53
N PHE A 230 3.39 21.34 -2.99
CA PHE A 230 4.39 21.59 -1.94
C PHE A 230 5.82 21.65 -2.48
N GLU A 231 6.46 22.80 -2.27
CA GLU A 231 7.86 23.02 -2.60
C GLU A 231 8.79 22.18 -1.69
N PRO A 232 9.99 21.78 -2.18
CA PRO A 232 10.99 21.15 -1.32
C PRO A 232 11.39 22.10 -0.18
N ASP A 233 11.63 21.53 1.01
CA ASP A 233 12.22 22.31 2.10
C ASP A 233 13.64 22.79 1.68
N PRO A 234 13.89 24.12 1.65
CA PRO A 234 15.19 24.67 1.26
C PRO A 234 16.31 24.28 2.25
N GLY A 235 15.97 23.85 3.46
CA GLY A 235 16.91 23.44 4.51
C GLY A 235 17.41 22.00 4.42
N VAL A 236 16.82 21.12 3.59
CA VAL A 236 17.14 19.68 3.59
C VAL A 236 18.59 19.37 3.18
N GLY A 237 19.21 20.21 2.35
CA GLY A 237 20.61 20.03 1.95
C GLY A 237 21.60 20.18 3.12
N LYS A 238 21.31 21.09 4.06
CA LYS A 238 22.22 21.39 5.18
C LYS A 238 22.35 20.26 6.19
N TYR A 239 21.30 19.42 6.34
CA TYR A 239 21.32 18.33 7.33
C TYR A 239 22.21 17.15 6.91
N VAL A 240 22.61 17.08 5.64
CA VAL A 240 23.49 16.02 5.12
C VAL A 240 24.95 16.48 5.06
N GLU A 241 25.21 17.77 4.81
CA GLU A 241 26.57 18.33 4.69
C GLU A 241 27.34 18.37 6.03
N ASP A 242 26.65 18.43 7.18
CA ASP A 242 27.29 18.37 8.50
C ASP A 242 27.58 16.93 8.98
N ALA A 243 27.27 15.90 8.17
CA ALA A 243 27.73 14.54 8.43
C ALA A 243 29.21 14.42 8.05
N PRO A 244 30.06 13.75 8.86
CA PRO A 244 31.47 13.58 8.51
C PRO A 244 31.60 12.99 7.11
N GLU A 245 32.54 13.51 6.31
CA GLU A 245 32.84 13.11 4.91
C GLU A 245 33.39 11.67 4.84
N ASP A 246 32.68 10.67 5.36
CA ASP A 246 33.05 9.27 5.31
C ASP A 246 32.71 8.63 3.95
N GLY A 247 33.01 9.32 2.84
CA GLY A 247 33.12 8.75 1.48
C GLY A 247 31.96 7.88 0.96
N PHE A 248 30.79 7.89 1.61
CA PHE A 248 29.73 6.92 1.37
C PHE A 248 28.75 7.44 0.31
N ASN A 249 28.82 6.86 -0.89
CA ASN A 249 27.86 7.08 -1.98
C ASN A 249 26.69 6.08 -1.86
N PRO A 250 25.45 6.52 -1.56
CA PRO A 250 24.32 5.61 -1.35
C PRO A 250 23.91 4.79 -2.58
N LEU A 251 24.30 5.21 -3.79
CA LEU A 251 23.93 4.54 -5.05
C LEU A 251 24.90 3.40 -5.41
N GLU A 252 26.19 3.51 -5.11
CA GLU A 252 27.17 2.47 -5.45
C GLU A 252 27.05 1.23 -4.55
N ASP A 253 26.70 1.41 -3.27
CA ASP A 253 26.50 0.27 -2.35
C ASP A 253 25.10 -0.36 -2.42
N TYR A 254 24.14 0.30 -3.09
CA TYR A 254 22.81 -0.28 -3.34
C TYR A 254 22.77 -1.16 -4.59
N VAL A 255 23.70 -0.93 -5.52
CA VAL A 255 23.89 -1.70 -6.74
C VAL A 255 25.22 -2.44 -6.62
N GLY A 256 25.24 -3.54 -5.85
CA GLY A 256 26.46 -4.31 -5.62
C GLY A 256 27.19 -4.64 -6.92
N GLU A 257 28.52 -4.45 -6.91
CA GLU A 257 29.45 -4.68 -8.01
C GLU A 257 29.12 -5.97 -8.79
N THR A 258 28.54 -5.78 -9.96
CA THR A 258 28.47 -6.77 -11.04
C THR A 258 29.11 -6.15 -12.29
N THR A 259 30.38 -5.76 -12.18
CA THR A 259 31.19 -5.30 -13.32
C THR A 259 32.05 -6.42 -13.91
N GLY A 260 31.56 -7.67 -13.84
CA GLY A 260 32.03 -8.69 -14.77
C GLY A 260 31.43 -8.39 -16.14
N GLU A 261 32.26 -8.12 -17.14
CA GLU A 261 31.86 -8.15 -18.55
C GLU A 261 31.23 -9.52 -18.86
N VAL A 262 29.92 -9.62 -18.70
CA VAL A 262 29.14 -10.72 -19.25
C VAL A 262 28.93 -10.35 -20.71
N ALA A 263 29.66 -11.05 -21.58
CA ALA A 263 29.29 -11.11 -22.99
C ALA A 263 27.80 -11.47 -23.05
N VAL A 264 26.98 -10.53 -23.52
CA VAL A 264 25.58 -10.81 -23.86
C VAL A 264 25.63 -11.69 -25.10
N THR A 265 25.88 -12.98 -24.88
CA THR A 265 25.49 -14.02 -25.83
C THR A 265 23.96 -13.98 -25.83
N GLU A 266 23.35 -13.83 -27.01
CA GLU A 266 21.91 -14.04 -27.22
C GLU A 266 21.49 -15.26 -26.40
N GLN A 267 20.87 -14.99 -25.25
CA GLN A 267 20.51 -16.01 -24.29
C GLN A 267 19.23 -16.62 -24.84
N ASP A 268 19.33 -17.89 -25.24
CA ASP A 268 18.24 -18.73 -25.72
C ASP A 268 16.97 -18.47 -24.89
N ASP A 269 15.95 -17.84 -25.49
CA ASP A 269 14.67 -17.40 -24.87
C ASP A 269 13.78 -18.58 -24.39
N THR A 270 14.37 -19.77 -24.21
CA THR A 270 13.67 -21.01 -23.84
C THR A 270 13.73 -21.30 -22.34
N TYR A 271 13.93 -20.29 -21.49
CA TYR A 271 13.85 -20.47 -20.03
C TYR A 271 12.40 -20.75 -19.60
N THR A 272 11.99 -22.01 -19.67
CA THR A 272 10.75 -22.49 -19.05
C THR A 272 10.89 -22.41 -17.54
N LEU A 273 10.14 -21.50 -16.91
CA LEU A 273 10.03 -21.45 -15.46
C LEU A 273 9.55 -22.82 -14.94
N PRO A 274 10.19 -23.38 -13.90
CA PRO A 274 9.75 -24.64 -13.33
C PRO A 274 8.35 -24.46 -12.72
N GLN A 275 7.34 -25.01 -13.38
CA GLN A 275 5.95 -25.01 -12.91
C GLN A 275 5.83 -25.94 -11.70
N SER A 276 5.74 -25.40 -10.48
CA SER A 276 5.33 -26.16 -9.30
C SER A 276 3.85 -25.89 -8.99
N PRO A 277 3.12 -26.78 -8.31
CA PRO A 277 1.77 -26.47 -7.87
C PRO A 277 1.80 -25.36 -6.79
N VAL A 278 0.77 -24.51 -6.71
CA VAL A 278 0.61 -23.46 -5.67
C VAL A 278 0.77 -24.04 -4.27
N SER A 279 0.30 -25.26 -4.04
CA SER A 279 0.48 -25.97 -2.77
C SER A 279 1.95 -26.16 -2.36
N ALA A 280 2.90 -26.19 -3.28
CA ALA A 280 4.32 -26.29 -2.97
C ALA A 280 4.86 -25.03 -2.27
N ALA A 281 4.24 -23.88 -2.52
CA ALA A 281 4.57 -22.61 -1.84
C ALA A 281 3.94 -22.51 -0.45
N ILE A 282 2.93 -23.32 -0.11
CA ILE A 282 2.13 -23.15 1.10
C ILE A 282 2.49 -24.15 2.21
N LYS A 283 2.96 -23.61 3.35
CA LYS A 283 3.22 -24.36 4.59
C LYS A 283 2.03 -24.28 5.54
N TYR A 284 1.37 -25.42 5.75
CA TYR A 284 0.18 -25.50 6.62
C TYR A 284 0.53 -25.66 8.10
N ARG A 285 -0.02 -24.79 8.96
CA ARG A 285 -0.02 -24.95 10.42
C ARG A 285 -1.06 -25.98 10.86
N LYS A 286 -0.78 -26.69 11.96
CA LYS A 286 -1.78 -27.54 12.63
C LYS A 286 -2.91 -26.64 13.15
N SER A 287 -4.10 -26.77 12.57
CA SER A 287 -5.27 -25.96 12.93
C SER A 287 -6.58 -26.65 12.52
N ALA A 288 -7.69 -26.24 13.11
CA ALA A 288 -9.02 -26.76 12.78
C ALA A 288 -9.49 -26.41 11.35
N VAL A 289 -8.86 -25.42 10.72
CA VAL A 289 -9.17 -24.97 9.35
C VAL A 289 -8.25 -25.59 8.29
N LYS A 290 -7.27 -26.39 8.70
CA LYS A 290 -6.22 -26.90 7.80
C LYS A 290 -6.80 -27.61 6.57
N GLU A 291 -7.77 -28.51 6.77
CA GLU A 291 -8.38 -29.30 5.69
C GLU A 291 -9.10 -28.41 4.68
N ARG A 292 -9.76 -27.34 5.14
CA ARG A 292 -10.43 -26.35 4.30
C ARG A 292 -9.44 -25.54 3.48
N ILE A 293 -8.35 -25.10 4.09
CA ILE A 293 -7.26 -24.41 3.39
C ILE A 293 -6.65 -25.34 2.33
N GLN A 294 -6.33 -26.59 2.69
CA GLN A 294 -5.80 -27.57 1.75
C GLN A 294 -6.76 -27.84 0.59
N SER A 295 -8.06 -27.90 0.87
CA SER A 295 -9.09 -28.08 -0.16
C SER A 295 -9.13 -26.89 -1.13
N GLY A 296 -9.11 -25.65 -0.64
CA GLY A 296 -9.08 -24.45 -1.48
C GLY A 296 -7.82 -24.39 -2.35
N VAL A 297 -6.65 -24.62 -1.76
CA VAL A 297 -5.37 -24.63 -2.48
C VAL A 297 -5.32 -25.75 -3.54
N ALA A 298 -5.79 -26.95 -3.23
CA ALA A 298 -5.81 -28.06 -4.18
C ALA A 298 -6.73 -27.80 -5.39
N ILE A 299 -7.70 -26.89 -5.26
CA ILE A 299 -8.52 -26.45 -6.39
C ILE A 299 -7.75 -25.43 -7.25
N VAL A 300 -6.97 -24.54 -6.64
CA VAL A 300 -6.06 -23.64 -7.38
C VAL A 300 -5.00 -24.43 -8.15
N ASP A 301 -4.43 -25.48 -7.57
CA ASP A 301 -3.46 -26.36 -8.23
C ASP A 301 -4.00 -27.01 -9.52
N GLN A 302 -5.33 -27.12 -9.68
CA GLN A 302 -5.96 -27.64 -10.90
C GLN A 302 -6.07 -26.58 -12.00
N VAL A 303 -5.89 -25.30 -11.64
CA VAL A 303 -6.11 -24.17 -12.53
C VAL A 303 -4.80 -23.64 -13.08
N HIS A 304 -3.78 -23.45 -12.24
CA HIS A 304 -2.49 -22.90 -12.65
C HIS A 304 -1.35 -23.29 -11.70
N SER A 305 -0.11 -23.12 -12.17
CA SER A 305 1.11 -23.33 -11.38
C SER A 305 1.44 -22.15 -10.46
N ASP A 306 2.41 -22.31 -9.56
CA ASP A 306 2.81 -21.32 -8.57
C ASP A 306 3.64 -20.17 -9.14
N GLY A 307 4.12 -20.30 -10.37
CA GLY A 307 5.04 -19.36 -11.00
C GLY A 307 6.31 -19.21 -10.16
N LEU A 308 6.34 -18.15 -9.35
CA LEU A 308 7.43 -17.82 -8.43
C LEU A 308 6.93 -17.44 -7.03
N LEU A 309 5.81 -18.01 -6.59
CA LEU A 309 5.21 -17.71 -5.30
C LEU A 309 6.22 -17.89 -4.14
N PRO A 310 6.40 -16.89 -3.27
CA PRO A 310 7.22 -17.06 -2.08
C PRO A 310 6.56 -18.03 -1.11
N LYS A 311 7.33 -18.52 -0.12
CA LYS A 311 6.79 -19.42 0.89
C LYS A 311 5.77 -18.70 1.77
N VAL A 312 4.54 -19.18 1.74
CA VAL A 312 3.40 -18.68 2.53
C VAL A 312 3.11 -19.65 3.66
N VAL A 313 2.82 -19.15 4.85
CA VAL A 313 2.39 -19.95 6.00
C VAL A 313 0.88 -19.81 6.16
N ALA A 314 0.15 -20.91 6.00
CA ALA A 314 -1.29 -20.92 6.13
C ALA A 314 -1.75 -21.45 7.50
N GLY A 315 -2.77 -20.83 8.10
CA GLY A 315 -3.20 -21.18 9.44
C GLY A 315 -4.58 -20.65 9.86
N ARG A 316 -4.84 -20.75 11.17
CA ARG A 316 -6.07 -20.23 11.77
C ARG A 316 -5.96 -18.73 11.94
N PHE A 317 -6.99 -18.03 11.48
CA PHE A 317 -7.21 -16.64 11.85
C PHE A 317 -7.58 -16.55 13.33
N VAL A 318 -6.74 -15.85 14.10
CA VAL A 318 -7.06 -15.41 15.45
C VAL A 318 -7.29 -13.93 15.33
N ASP A 319 -8.56 -13.58 15.22
CA ASP A 319 -9.02 -12.20 15.19
C ASP A 319 -8.80 -11.55 16.56
N PRO A 320 -7.83 -10.63 16.71
CA PRO A 320 -7.61 -9.98 18.00
C PRO A 320 -8.65 -8.90 18.29
N ASN A 321 -9.39 -8.44 17.28
CA ASN A 321 -10.17 -7.19 17.34
C ASN A 321 -11.67 -7.37 17.04
N GLY A 322 -12.14 -8.58 16.74
CA GLY A 322 -13.53 -8.82 16.36
C GLY A 322 -13.85 -8.39 14.93
N LEU A 323 -12.86 -8.32 14.03
CA LEU A 323 -13.04 -8.09 12.62
C LEU A 323 -14.02 -9.08 11.97
N THR A 324 -14.86 -8.56 11.08
CA THR A 324 -15.89 -9.32 10.37
C THR A 324 -15.33 -10.17 9.23
N ALA A 325 -14.05 -10.01 8.89
CA ALA A 325 -13.39 -10.76 7.82
C ALA A 325 -13.41 -12.28 8.07
N GLU A 326 -13.68 -13.05 7.00
CA GLU A 326 -13.69 -14.52 7.04
C GLU A 326 -12.29 -15.12 6.81
N GLY A 327 -11.43 -14.38 6.12
CA GLY A 327 -10.03 -14.70 5.84
C GLY A 327 -9.21 -13.42 5.89
N TRP A 328 -7.89 -13.59 5.96
CA TRP A 328 -6.97 -12.47 5.82
C TRP A 328 -5.60 -12.97 5.38
N TYR A 329 -5.11 -12.40 4.28
CA TYR A 329 -3.71 -12.42 3.91
C TYR A 329 -2.98 -11.16 4.39
N PHE A 330 -1.85 -11.35 5.04
CA PHE A 330 -0.91 -10.28 5.31
C PHE A 330 0.52 -10.78 5.21
N THR A 331 1.42 -9.92 4.76
CA THR A 331 2.86 -10.13 4.87
C THR A 331 3.32 -9.71 6.25
N SER A 332 3.99 -10.60 6.98
CA SER A 332 4.75 -10.20 8.16
C SER A 332 6.16 -10.71 8.01
N VAL A 333 7.12 -9.84 8.22
CA VAL A 333 8.49 -10.29 8.42
C VAL A 333 8.64 -10.58 9.90
N GLN A 334 8.28 -11.81 10.25
CA GLN A 334 8.73 -12.37 11.50
C GLN A 334 10.23 -12.56 11.39
N SER A 335 10.98 -11.83 12.22
CA SER A 335 12.39 -12.04 12.54
C SER A 335 12.61 -13.36 13.29
N ASN A 336 12.08 -14.48 12.80
CA ASN A 336 12.48 -15.78 13.31
C ASN A 336 13.73 -16.20 12.53
N GLU A 337 14.80 -16.59 13.23
CA GLU A 337 16.11 -17.04 12.71
C GLU A 337 16.02 -18.06 11.55
N TYR A 338 14.84 -18.64 11.32
CA TYR A 338 14.59 -19.71 10.37
C TYR A 338 14.25 -19.27 8.93
N TYR A 339 13.83 -18.03 8.67
CA TYR A 339 13.24 -17.67 7.35
C TYR A 339 13.90 -16.53 6.57
N GLY A 340 14.60 -15.57 7.21
CA GLY A 340 15.42 -14.55 6.52
C GLY A 340 14.71 -13.69 5.44
N ARG A 341 13.40 -13.86 5.22
CA ARG A 341 12.56 -13.24 4.18
C ARG A 341 11.16 -12.98 4.74
N THR A 342 10.44 -12.04 4.12
CA THR A 342 9.01 -11.80 4.34
C THR A 342 8.24 -13.13 4.20
N VAL A 343 7.44 -13.46 5.21
CA VAL A 343 6.56 -14.64 5.17
C VAL A 343 5.14 -14.15 5.03
N GLY A 344 4.50 -14.52 3.91
CA GLY A 344 3.07 -14.32 3.74
C GLY A 344 2.28 -15.20 4.70
N PHE A 345 1.21 -14.69 5.30
CA PHE A 345 0.31 -15.44 6.17
C PHE A 345 -1.09 -15.51 5.58
N LEU A 346 -1.53 -16.71 5.17
CA LEU A 346 -2.91 -16.95 4.76
C LEU A 346 -3.70 -17.50 5.96
N ASN A 347 -4.61 -16.72 6.50
CA ASN A 347 -5.39 -17.13 7.66
C ASN A 347 -6.87 -17.28 7.33
N LEU A 348 -7.49 -18.33 7.84
CA LEU A 348 -8.92 -18.59 7.68
C LEU A 348 -9.62 -18.64 9.05
N LYS A 349 -10.78 -17.98 9.14
CA LYS A 349 -11.64 -18.04 10.32
C LYS A 349 -12.30 -19.42 10.40
N PRO A 350 -12.29 -20.09 11.57
CA PRO A 350 -12.94 -21.40 11.71
C PRO A 350 -14.44 -21.44 11.38
N THR A 351 -15.09 -20.28 11.40
CA THR A 351 -16.52 -20.11 11.14
C THR A 351 -16.80 -19.41 9.82
N ALA A 352 -15.83 -19.33 8.91
CA ALA A 352 -16.05 -18.76 7.57
C ALA A 352 -17.23 -19.48 6.89
N ALA A 353 -18.17 -18.72 6.32
CA ALA A 353 -19.32 -19.28 5.63
C ALA A 353 -18.91 -19.95 4.31
N PHE A 354 -17.87 -19.42 3.67
CA PHE A 354 -17.37 -19.88 2.36
C PHE A 354 -15.88 -20.22 2.40
N PRO A 355 -15.47 -21.23 3.19
CA PRO A 355 -14.07 -21.38 3.57
C PRO A 355 -13.11 -21.63 2.40
N GLU A 356 -13.48 -22.48 1.43
CA GLU A 356 -12.66 -22.74 0.25
C GLU A 356 -12.62 -21.51 -0.70
N LEU A 357 -13.75 -20.86 -0.95
CA LEU A 357 -13.81 -19.64 -1.78
C LEU A 357 -12.99 -18.50 -1.17
N THR A 358 -13.07 -18.32 0.15
CA THR A 358 -12.26 -17.35 0.89
C THR A 358 -10.77 -17.66 0.76
N VAL A 359 -10.35 -18.93 0.84
CA VAL A 359 -8.94 -19.32 0.61
C VAL A 359 -8.48 -18.93 -0.78
N VAL A 360 -9.31 -19.16 -1.81
CA VAL A 360 -8.98 -18.76 -3.18
C VAL A 360 -8.88 -17.24 -3.30
N HIS A 361 -9.80 -16.50 -2.70
CA HIS A 361 -9.75 -15.03 -2.65
C HIS A 361 -8.44 -14.53 -2.02
N GLU A 362 -8.02 -15.07 -0.87
CA GLU A 362 -6.75 -14.69 -0.24
C GLU A 362 -5.53 -15.04 -1.12
N ILE A 363 -5.60 -16.09 -1.95
CA ILE A 363 -4.55 -16.39 -2.92
C ILE A 363 -4.50 -15.33 -4.02
N GLY A 364 -5.64 -14.76 -4.42
CA GLY A 364 -5.68 -13.60 -5.31
C GLY A 364 -4.85 -12.44 -4.77
N HIS A 365 -5.05 -12.08 -3.49
CA HIS A 365 -4.25 -11.07 -2.79
C HIS A 365 -2.75 -11.42 -2.75
N ILE A 366 -2.40 -12.68 -2.51
CA ILE A 366 -1.00 -13.14 -2.53
C ILE A 366 -0.37 -12.92 -3.92
N LEU A 367 -1.05 -13.34 -4.99
CA LEU A 367 -0.53 -13.22 -6.35
C LEU A 367 -0.29 -11.76 -6.71
N GLU A 368 -1.23 -10.87 -6.37
CA GLU A 368 -1.09 -9.44 -6.61
C GLU A 368 0.12 -8.87 -5.88
N ILE A 369 0.21 -9.08 -4.57
CA ILE A 369 1.24 -8.46 -3.74
C ILE A 369 2.63 -9.02 -4.07
N GLU A 370 2.76 -10.33 -4.21
CA GLU A 370 4.06 -11.01 -4.25
C GLU A 370 4.60 -11.21 -5.66
N ILE A 371 3.75 -11.27 -6.70
CA ILE A 371 4.19 -11.57 -8.06
C ILE A 371 3.90 -10.43 -9.03
N LEU A 372 2.72 -9.84 -8.96
CA LEU A 372 2.34 -8.79 -9.91
C LEU A 372 2.89 -7.44 -9.47
N GLY A 373 2.99 -7.23 -8.15
CA GLY A 373 3.34 -5.99 -7.47
C GLY A 373 2.11 -5.38 -6.81
N ALA A 374 2.25 -4.89 -5.58
CA ALA A 374 1.10 -4.30 -4.87
C ALA A 374 0.45 -3.17 -5.69
N GLY A 375 -0.83 -3.34 -5.99
CA GLY A 375 -1.64 -2.41 -6.77
C GLY A 375 -1.44 -2.47 -8.29
N THR A 376 -0.64 -3.38 -8.86
CA THR A 376 -0.27 -3.32 -10.30
C THR A 376 -1.38 -3.66 -11.28
N ILE A 377 -2.41 -4.41 -10.87
CA ILE A 377 -3.50 -4.77 -11.77
C ILE A 377 -4.33 -3.53 -12.14
N VAL A 378 -4.33 -2.50 -11.29
CA VAL A 378 -4.94 -1.19 -11.59
C VAL A 378 -3.88 -0.09 -11.79
N ASN A 379 -2.75 -0.17 -11.09
CA ASN A 379 -1.57 0.68 -11.30
C ASN A 379 -0.64 0.06 -12.35
N ARG A 380 -1.06 0.23 -13.61
CA ARG A 380 -0.48 0.00 -14.96
C ARG A 380 1.04 -0.20 -15.20
N LEU A 381 1.89 -0.47 -14.21
CA LEU A 381 3.31 -0.10 -14.26
C LEU A 381 4.33 -1.22 -14.47
N SER A 382 3.97 -2.51 -14.47
CA SER A 382 5.01 -3.56 -14.54
C SER A 382 4.88 -4.58 -15.67
N LYS A 383 3.66 -4.94 -16.11
CA LYS A 383 3.48 -6.03 -17.09
C LYS A 383 2.31 -5.77 -18.06
N PRO A 384 2.57 -5.54 -19.36
CA PRO A 384 1.54 -5.12 -20.33
C PRO A 384 0.32 -6.03 -20.42
N HIS A 385 0.48 -7.35 -20.32
CA HIS A 385 -0.65 -8.30 -20.43
C HIS A 385 -1.58 -8.30 -19.21
N TRP A 386 -1.14 -7.81 -18.06
CA TRP A 386 -2.01 -7.62 -16.88
C TRP A 386 -2.81 -6.32 -16.96
N ASN A 387 -2.42 -5.37 -17.81
CA ASN A 387 -3.21 -4.15 -18.04
C ASN A 387 -4.56 -4.48 -18.68
N ASP A 388 -4.59 -5.42 -19.62
CA ASP A 388 -5.83 -5.91 -20.25
C ASP A 388 -6.81 -6.46 -19.20
N VAL A 389 -6.30 -7.10 -18.13
CA VAL A 389 -7.11 -7.60 -17.00
C VAL A 389 -7.70 -6.43 -16.21
N GLY A 390 -6.87 -5.45 -15.85
CA GLY A 390 -7.32 -4.24 -15.16
C GLY A 390 -8.40 -3.49 -15.93
N GLU A 391 -8.18 -3.29 -17.23
CA GLU A 391 -9.15 -2.65 -18.14
C GLU A 391 -10.45 -3.44 -18.22
N ALA A 392 -10.38 -4.76 -18.40
CA ALA A 392 -11.58 -5.60 -18.44
C ALA A 392 -12.38 -5.51 -17.14
N LEU A 393 -11.72 -5.48 -15.97
CA LEU A 393 -12.36 -5.39 -14.67
C LEU A 393 -13.12 -4.07 -14.48
N VAL A 394 -12.48 -2.93 -14.76
CA VAL A 394 -13.10 -1.61 -14.54
C VAL A 394 -14.26 -1.32 -15.49
N MET A 395 -14.30 -2.01 -16.65
CA MET A 395 -15.35 -1.85 -17.66
C MET A 395 -16.59 -2.72 -17.41
N THR A 396 -16.58 -3.55 -16.37
CA THR A 396 -17.72 -4.42 -16.04
C THR A 396 -18.92 -3.67 -15.49
N ALA A 397 -20.12 -4.14 -15.82
CA ALA A 397 -21.37 -3.61 -15.28
C ALA A 397 -21.42 -3.77 -13.75
N GLN A 398 -20.78 -4.82 -13.23
CA GLN A 398 -20.63 -5.10 -11.81
C GLN A 398 -19.85 -4.00 -11.07
N VAL A 399 -18.69 -3.57 -11.56
CA VAL A 399 -17.92 -2.47 -10.95
C VAL A 399 -18.67 -1.15 -11.11
N GLY A 400 -19.27 -0.90 -12.27
CA GLY A 400 -20.14 0.27 -12.48
C GLY A 400 -21.33 0.31 -11.53
N GLY A 401 -21.92 -0.84 -11.20
CA GLY A 401 -23.00 -0.98 -10.23
C GLY A 401 -22.59 -0.60 -8.82
N LEU A 402 -21.39 -1.04 -8.38
CA LEU A 402 -20.82 -0.67 -7.09
C LEU A 402 -20.51 0.83 -6.99
N LEU A 403 -19.93 1.42 -8.04
CA LEU A 403 -19.68 2.87 -8.12
C LEU A 403 -20.99 3.67 -8.04
N ASN A 404 -22.03 3.24 -8.75
CA ASN A 404 -23.34 3.87 -8.69
C ASN A 404 -23.97 3.75 -7.29
N ALA A 405 -23.91 2.57 -6.67
CA ALA A 405 -24.39 2.36 -5.30
C ALA A 405 -23.66 3.26 -4.31
N ARG A 406 -22.33 3.35 -4.43
CA ARG A 406 -21.48 4.23 -3.61
C ARG A 406 -21.91 5.69 -3.72
N ASN A 407 -22.09 6.18 -4.95
CA ASN A 407 -22.53 7.56 -5.19
C ASN A 407 -23.91 7.84 -4.58
N GLN A 408 -24.87 6.93 -4.77
CA GLN A 408 -26.21 7.05 -4.18
C GLN A 408 -26.19 7.04 -2.65
N VAL A 409 -25.39 6.17 -2.02
CA VAL A 409 -25.21 6.15 -0.57
C VAL A 409 -24.57 7.45 -0.08
N GLY A 410 -23.56 7.96 -0.80
CA GLY A 410 -22.92 9.24 -0.51
C GLY A 410 -23.87 10.43 -0.59
N ASP A 411 -24.75 10.49 -1.59
CA ASP A 411 -25.80 11.52 -1.70
C ASP A 411 -26.78 11.45 -0.54
N ARG A 412 -27.26 10.24 -0.21
CA ARG A 412 -28.18 10.04 0.92
C ARG A 412 -27.54 10.39 2.25
N LEU A 413 -26.24 10.12 2.41
CA LEU A 413 -25.49 10.48 3.61
C LEU A 413 -25.42 12.00 3.77
N ARG A 414 -25.07 12.73 2.69
CA ARG A 414 -25.08 14.20 2.69
C ARG A 414 -26.46 14.76 3.07
N GLN A 415 -27.53 14.18 2.50
CA GLN A 415 -28.90 14.59 2.81
C GLN A 415 -29.25 14.33 4.29
N ALA A 416 -28.96 13.13 4.81
CA ALA A 416 -29.24 12.78 6.21
C ALA A 416 -28.51 13.72 7.19
N VAL A 417 -27.25 14.07 6.90
CA VAL A 417 -26.48 15.03 7.70
C VAL A 417 -27.11 16.42 7.62
N SER A 418 -27.54 16.87 6.45
CA SER A 418 -28.22 18.16 6.27
C SER A 418 -29.55 18.23 7.04
N ASP A 419 -30.28 17.12 7.10
CA ASP A 419 -31.57 17.02 7.80
C ASP A 419 -31.42 16.82 9.32
N GLY A 420 -30.19 16.64 9.81
CA GLY A 420 -29.90 16.38 11.22
C GLY A 420 -30.20 14.95 11.68
N ASP A 421 -30.44 14.00 10.76
CA ASP A 421 -30.66 12.58 11.07
C ASP A 421 -29.32 11.84 11.18
N LEU A 422 -28.63 12.09 12.31
CA LEU A 422 -27.31 11.52 12.57
C LEU A 422 -27.33 9.99 12.71
N ALA A 423 -28.44 9.41 13.16
CA ALA A 423 -28.54 7.96 13.35
C ALA A 423 -28.62 7.22 12.01
N PHE A 424 -29.41 7.76 11.07
CA PHE A 424 -29.45 7.23 9.72
C PHE A 424 -28.16 7.52 8.95
N GLY A 425 -27.57 8.71 9.13
CA GLY A 425 -26.27 9.07 8.59
C GLY A 425 -25.16 8.09 9.02
N ALA A 426 -25.11 7.69 10.28
CA ALA A 426 -24.12 6.71 10.76
C ALA A 426 -24.25 5.34 10.06
N GLN A 427 -25.48 4.87 9.81
CA GLN A 427 -25.70 3.63 9.06
C GLN A 427 -25.23 3.76 7.61
N LEU A 428 -25.51 4.88 6.95
CA LEU A 428 -25.04 5.11 5.59
C LEU A 428 -23.52 5.23 5.50
N ALA A 429 -22.85 5.76 6.53
CA ALA A 429 -21.40 5.83 6.60
C ALA A 429 -20.76 4.42 6.64
N GLU A 430 -21.30 3.50 7.44
CA GLU A 430 -20.86 2.09 7.47
C GLU A 430 -21.05 1.41 6.11
N TRP A 431 -22.17 1.68 5.43
CA TRP A 431 -22.41 1.20 4.08
C TRP A 431 -21.42 1.77 3.07
N LEU A 432 -21.05 3.06 3.21
CA LEU A 432 -20.10 3.71 2.33
C LEU A 432 -18.71 3.12 2.50
N GLU A 433 -18.24 2.91 3.73
CA GLU A 433 -16.97 2.23 4.04
C GLU A 433 -16.94 0.83 3.42
N ARG A 434 -18.05 0.08 3.52
CA ARG A 434 -18.14 -1.23 2.89
C ARG A 434 -18.04 -1.17 1.36
N LEU A 435 -18.64 -0.16 0.73
CA LEU A 435 -18.57 0.05 -0.72
C LEU A 435 -17.18 0.51 -1.16
N ASP A 436 -16.54 1.38 -0.38
CA ASP A 436 -15.15 1.81 -0.59
C ASP A 436 -14.23 0.59 -0.59
N TYR A 437 -14.34 -0.27 0.42
CA TYR A 437 -13.60 -1.54 0.48
C TYR A 437 -13.86 -2.43 -0.75
N LEU A 438 -15.11 -2.60 -1.17
CA LEU A 438 -15.45 -3.38 -2.36
C LEU A 438 -15.02 -2.73 -3.67
N LEU A 439 -14.60 -1.48 -3.67
CA LEU A 439 -14.09 -0.77 -4.84
C LEU A 439 -12.57 -0.65 -4.84
N MET A 440 -11.90 -1.14 -3.79
CA MET A 440 -10.44 -1.24 -3.77
C MET A 440 -9.96 -2.15 -4.92
N PRO A 441 -9.00 -1.70 -5.74
CA PRO A 441 -8.37 -2.49 -6.81
C PRO A 441 -8.06 -3.95 -6.44
N GLU A 442 -7.41 -4.14 -5.30
CA GLU A 442 -6.99 -5.43 -4.77
C GLU A 442 -8.19 -6.34 -4.47
N GLU A 443 -9.29 -5.76 -3.96
CA GLU A 443 -10.51 -6.48 -3.65
C GLU A 443 -11.33 -6.81 -4.89
N ILE A 444 -11.30 -5.96 -5.91
CA ILE A 444 -11.86 -6.25 -7.24
C ILE A 444 -11.10 -7.43 -7.85
N TRP A 445 -9.77 -7.37 -7.86
CA TRP A 445 -8.93 -8.45 -8.36
C TRP A 445 -9.16 -9.76 -7.62
N ALA A 446 -9.05 -9.78 -6.29
CA ALA A 446 -9.14 -11.02 -5.52
C ALA A 446 -10.49 -11.72 -5.68
N ARG A 447 -11.59 -10.96 -5.83
CA ARG A 447 -12.92 -11.53 -6.16
C ARG A 447 -12.98 -12.06 -7.59
N ALA A 448 -12.45 -11.32 -8.57
CA ALA A 448 -12.42 -11.76 -9.95
C ALA A 448 -11.59 -13.04 -10.10
N TYR A 449 -10.41 -13.08 -9.48
CA TYR A 449 -9.56 -14.27 -9.41
C TYR A 449 -10.30 -15.47 -8.78
N ALA A 450 -11.03 -15.26 -7.68
CA ALA A 450 -11.82 -16.32 -7.06
C ALA A 450 -12.92 -16.87 -7.99
N GLN A 451 -13.61 -16.00 -8.73
CA GLN A 451 -14.60 -16.42 -9.73
C GLN A 451 -13.96 -17.11 -10.94
N PHE A 452 -12.80 -16.64 -11.39
CA PHE A 452 -12.00 -17.27 -12.45
C PHE A 452 -11.62 -18.70 -12.08
N VAL A 453 -11.01 -18.91 -10.91
CA VAL A 453 -10.65 -20.26 -10.41
C VAL A 453 -11.90 -21.13 -10.25
N THR A 454 -13.01 -20.57 -9.77
CA THR A 454 -14.28 -21.30 -9.64
C THR A 454 -14.76 -21.84 -10.99
N LYS A 455 -14.77 -20.99 -12.03
CA LYS A 455 -15.18 -21.38 -13.38
C LYS A 455 -14.20 -22.36 -14.02
N ARG A 456 -12.91 -22.06 -13.99
CA ARG A 456 -11.88 -22.83 -14.68
C ARG A 456 -11.67 -24.22 -14.08
N SER A 457 -11.75 -24.35 -12.76
CA SER A 457 -11.62 -25.66 -12.10
C SER A 457 -12.83 -26.58 -12.27
N GLY A 458 -14.01 -26.03 -12.62
CA GLY A 458 -15.26 -26.78 -12.58
C GLY A 458 -15.63 -27.33 -11.20
N SER A 459 -15.07 -26.76 -10.12
CA SER A 459 -15.25 -27.28 -8.76
C SER A 459 -16.67 -27.06 -8.24
N ASP A 460 -17.38 -28.17 -8.01
CA ASP A 460 -18.72 -28.17 -7.37
C ASP A 460 -18.74 -27.44 -6.01
N ILE A 461 -17.63 -27.50 -5.26
CA ILE A 461 -17.54 -26.87 -3.94
C ILE A 461 -17.51 -25.35 -4.10
N LEU A 462 -16.63 -24.84 -4.97
CA LEU A 462 -16.53 -23.40 -5.21
C LEU A 462 -17.78 -22.87 -5.89
N GLY A 463 -18.33 -23.59 -6.87
CA GLY A 463 -19.57 -23.19 -7.56
C GLY A 463 -20.75 -23.02 -6.59
N LYS A 464 -20.92 -23.93 -5.64
CA LYS A 464 -21.96 -23.81 -4.59
C LYS A 464 -21.71 -22.64 -3.64
N GLN A 465 -20.46 -22.43 -3.22
CA GLN A 465 -20.11 -21.32 -2.32
C GLN A 465 -20.28 -19.96 -3.01
N LEU A 466 -19.82 -19.83 -4.25
CA LEU A 466 -19.96 -18.63 -5.06
C LEU A 466 -21.44 -18.31 -5.30
N ALA A 467 -22.25 -19.27 -5.73
CA ALA A 467 -23.68 -19.07 -5.95
C ALA A 467 -24.41 -18.66 -4.66
N GLN A 468 -24.08 -19.27 -3.51
CA GLN A 468 -24.65 -18.89 -2.23
C GLN A 468 -24.20 -17.48 -1.80
N ARG A 469 -22.94 -17.13 -2.02
CA ARG A 469 -22.40 -15.79 -1.73
C ARG A 469 -23.09 -14.72 -2.58
N MET A 470 -23.17 -14.94 -3.90
CA MET A 470 -23.89 -14.07 -4.83
C MET A 470 -25.34 -13.86 -4.42
N ARG A 471 -26.02 -14.91 -3.97
CA ARG A 471 -27.40 -14.79 -3.46
C ARG A 471 -27.51 -13.91 -2.22
N ILE A 472 -26.66 -14.11 -1.21
CA ILE A 472 -26.66 -13.30 0.03
C ILE A 472 -26.36 -11.83 -0.29
N GLU A 473 -25.44 -11.61 -1.22
CA GLU A 473 -25.01 -10.29 -1.67
C GLU A 473 -26.08 -9.57 -2.49
N PHE A 474 -26.77 -10.30 -3.37
CA PHE A 474 -27.94 -9.81 -4.08
C PHE A 474 -29.08 -9.42 -3.12
N GLU A 475 -29.37 -10.25 -2.11
CA GLU A 475 -30.36 -9.94 -1.07
C GLU A 475 -29.98 -8.68 -0.24
N ARG A 476 -28.70 -8.29 -0.24
CA ARG A 476 -28.18 -7.06 0.37
C ARG A 476 -28.07 -5.88 -0.59
N ASN A 477 -28.45 -6.03 -1.86
CA ASN A 477 -28.21 -5.04 -2.93
C ASN A 477 -26.73 -4.65 -3.08
N LEU A 478 -25.83 -5.59 -2.81
CA LEU A 478 -24.38 -5.42 -2.92
C LEU A 478 -23.85 -6.56 -3.78
N PRO A 479 -24.15 -6.61 -5.10
CA PRO A 479 -23.59 -7.67 -5.92
C PRO A 479 -22.06 -7.52 -5.84
N THR A 480 -21.31 -8.55 -5.43
CA THR A 480 -19.84 -8.43 -5.35
C THR A 480 -19.12 -9.33 -6.36
N HIS A 481 -19.84 -10.19 -7.07
CA HIS A 481 -19.33 -11.06 -8.12
C HIS A 481 -20.16 -10.87 -9.39
N TRP A 482 -19.59 -11.25 -10.52
CA TRP A 482 -20.11 -10.95 -11.84
C TRP A 482 -21.11 -12.01 -12.29
N GLU A 483 -22.12 -11.60 -13.06
CA GLU A 483 -22.90 -12.53 -13.87
C GLU A 483 -22.06 -13.09 -15.02
N ASP A 484 -22.48 -14.20 -15.61
CA ASP A 484 -21.66 -14.93 -16.58
C ASP A 484 -21.27 -14.09 -17.81
N ASP A 485 -22.21 -13.32 -18.35
CA ASP A 485 -21.99 -12.47 -19.53
C ASP A 485 -21.05 -11.30 -19.22
N ASP A 486 -21.15 -10.72 -18.02
CA ASP A 486 -20.30 -9.60 -17.59
C ASP A 486 -18.88 -10.07 -17.24
N PHE A 487 -18.74 -11.30 -16.74
CA PHE A 487 -17.44 -11.87 -16.39
C PHE A 487 -16.67 -12.43 -17.59
N GLY A 488 -17.34 -12.73 -18.71
CA GLY A 488 -16.72 -13.36 -19.88
C GLY A 488 -15.44 -12.67 -20.37
N PRO A 489 -15.46 -11.35 -20.62
CA PRO A 489 -14.26 -10.60 -21.03
C PRO A 489 -13.15 -10.62 -19.98
N VAL A 490 -13.49 -10.51 -18.69
CA VAL A 490 -12.52 -10.58 -17.57
C VAL A 490 -11.85 -11.96 -17.54
N TYR A 491 -12.64 -13.03 -17.66
CA TYR A 491 -12.13 -14.40 -17.70
C TYR A 491 -11.08 -14.57 -18.82
N GLN A 492 -11.39 -14.12 -20.04
CA GLN A 492 -10.49 -14.22 -21.19
C GLN A 492 -9.21 -13.41 -20.99
N ALA A 493 -9.30 -12.21 -20.40
CA ALA A 493 -8.13 -11.40 -20.08
C ALA A 493 -7.21 -12.12 -19.07
N ILE A 494 -7.79 -12.74 -18.03
CA ILE A 494 -7.01 -13.50 -17.03
C ILE A 494 -6.33 -14.72 -17.67
N VAL A 495 -7.03 -15.49 -18.52
CA VAL A 495 -6.45 -16.62 -19.25
C VAL A 495 -5.24 -16.16 -20.07
N LYS A 496 -5.42 -15.12 -20.89
CA LYS A 496 -4.34 -14.57 -21.72
C LYS A 496 -3.14 -14.13 -20.89
N ALA A 497 -3.37 -13.45 -19.77
CA ALA A 497 -2.32 -13.01 -18.86
C ALA A 497 -1.58 -14.21 -18.22
N MET A 498 -2.30 -15.23 -17.78
CA MET A 498 -1.69 -16.43 -17.18
C MET A 498 -0.92 -17.29 -18.20
N ILE A 499 -1.37 -17.38 -19.46
CA ILE A 499 -0.60 -18.02 -20.55
C ILE A 499 0.70 -17.26 -20.78
N ALA A 500 0.65 -15.93 -20.82
CA ALA A 500 1.84 -15.09 -21.02
C ALA A 500 2.87 -15.23 -19.87
N GLU A 501 2.42 -15.53 -18.66
CA GLU A 501 3.29 -15.85 -17.51
C GLU A 501 3.79 -17.30 -17.50
N GLY A 502 3.29 -18.16 -18.41
CA GLY A 502 3.56 -19.60 -18.41
C GLY A 502 2.94 -20.33 -17.22
N TRP A 503 1.87 -19.80 -16.63
CA TRP A 503 1.20 -20.42 -15.47
C TRP A 503 0.19 -21.48 -15.87
N ILE A 504 -0.37 -21.35 -17.08
CA ILE A 504 -1.32 -22.28 -17.70
C ILE A 504 -0.89 -22.57 -19.14
N ASP A 505 -1.17 -23.77 -19.62
CA ASP A 505 -0.81 -24.21 -20.96
C ASP A 505 -1.89 -23.82 -21.97
N GLU A 506 -1.48 -23.29 -23.13
CA GLU A 506 -2.39 -22.83 -24.21
C GLU A 506 -3.25 -23.98 -24.79
N GLU A 507 -2.77 -25.23 -24.72
CA GLU A 507 -3.49 -26.40 -25.26
C GLU A 507 -4.66 -26.89 -24.38
N THR A 508 -4.84 -26.31 -23.18
CA THR A 508 -5.86 -26.76 -22.21
C THR A 508 -7.17 -25.96 -22.27
N ASP A 509 -7.32 -25.03 -23.22
CA ASP A 509 -8.53 -24.27 -23.54
C ASP A 509 -8.98 -24.45 -24.99
#